data_AF-A0A015SY64-F1
#
_entry.id   AF-A0A015SY64-F1
#
_cell.length_a   1.000
_cell.length_b   1.000
_cell.length_c   1.000
_cell.angle_alpha   90.00
_cell.angle_beta   90.00
_cell.angle_gamma   90.00
#
_symmetry.space_group_name_H-M   'P 1'
#
loop_
_entity.id
_entity.type
_entity.pdbx_description
1 polymer ?
#
loop_
_entity_poly.entity_id
_entity_poly.type
_entity_poly.pdbx_seq_one_letter_code
_entity_poly.pdbx_strand_id
1 'polypeptide(L)'
;MELNKIKDSLIHIDKQLSEDDWKEVEQKLYCTIPSCVKNFYNTVNGGLTIGNLFLLNGDEQITIKKFMPIKYNADFHNAPESTMEGMTLIQRSHQTIGSHELIIGITAGRPNRICVNVKTGVVELYPLIGLNKDAFIFDPPIFISSSFDQFLSMLKYEPKESDDNLIRKERTSKEKLKIETSAKKLSSEDWLEFEKNTKFKLPTTMKNFYLKNNGGMPNLNFFSPQDEDMDEVEINIFLPIKYPLKGIQTIEETSRSLWERNMISKSFLPFAIDSG
;
A
#
# COMPACT_ATOMS: atom_id res chain seq x y z
N MET A 1 -9.50 -21.58 0.92
CA MET A 1 -10.53 -21.26 1.92
C MET A 1 -11.87 -20.97 1.25
N GLU A 2 -12.99 -21.36 1.88
CA GLU A 2 -14.34 -21.01 1.40
C GLU A 2 -14.63 -19.51 1.59
N LEU A 3 -15.45 -18.92 0.71
CA LEU A 3 -15.74 -17.48 0.73
C LEU A 3 -16.31 -16.98 2.06
N ASN A 4 -17.21 -17.74 2.69
CA ASN A 4 -17.79 -17.35 3.98
C ASN A 4 -16.73 -17.26 5.08
N LYS A 5 -15.76 -18.19 5.09
CA LYS A 5 -14.64 -18.15 6.05
C LYS A 5 -13.72 -16.96 5.79
N ILE A 6 -13.53 -16.57 4.52
CA ILE A 6 -12.78 -15.35 4.19
C ILE A 6 -13.54 -14.12 4.71
N LYS A 7 -14.85 -14.06 4.48
CA LYS A 7 -15.70 -12.97 4.99
C LYS A 7 -15.59 -12.83 6.51
N ASP A 8 -15.64 -13.93 7.25
CA ASP A 8 -15.52 -13.93 8.71
C ASP A 8 -14.14 -13.46 9.22
N SER A 9 -13.12 -13.51 8.35
CA SER A 9 -11.77 -13.01 8.64
C SER A 9 -11.56 -11.53 8.32
N LEU A 10 -12.61 -10.78 7.93
CA LEU A 10 -12.50 -9.40 7.45
C LEU A 10 -13.44 -8.44 8.19
N ILE A 11 -12.98 -7.20 8.38
CA ILE A 11 -13.73 -6.02 8.86
C ILE A 11 -13.67 -4.90 7.83
N HIS A 12 -14.49 -3.86 8.02
CA HIS A 12 -14.57 -2.72 7.11
C HIS A 12 -14.87 -3.14 5.66
N ILE A 13 -15.80 -4.09 5.49
CA ILE A 13 -16.27 -4.51 4.18
C ILE A 13 -17.18 -3.40 3.62
N ASP A 14 -16.87 -2.91 2.43
CA ASP A 14 -17.57 -1.78 1.82
C ASP A 14 -18.92 -2.14 1.20
N LYS A 15 -19.66 -1.09 0.83
CA LYS A 15 -20.94 -1.17 0.13
C LYS A 15 -20.83 -2.06 -1.11
N GLN A 16 -21.78 -2.99 -1.26
CA GLN A 16 -21.87 -3.86 -2.44
C GLN A 16 -22.18 -3.08 -3.73
N LEU A 17 -21.61 -3.54 -4.84
CA LEU A 17 -21.79 -2.94 -6.15
C LEU A 17 -23.14 -3.34 -6.74
N SER A 18 -23.82 -2.38 -7.37
CA SER A 18 -24.97 -2.66 -8.25
C SER A 18 -24.50 -3.14 -9.62
N GLU A 19 -25.43 -3.67 -10.43
CA GLU A 19 -25.14 -4.02 -11.84
C GLU A 19 -24.63 -2.83 -12.66
N ASP A 20 -25.14 -1.62 -12.39
CA ASP A 20 -24.67 -0.42 -13.08
C ASP A 20 -23.29 0.03 -12.58
N ASP A 21 -22.98 -0.20 -11.30
CA ASP A 21 -21.62 0.01 -10.80
C ASP A 21 -20.62 -0.92 -11.49
N TRP A 22 -20.97 -2.20 -11.64
CA TRP A 22 -20.12 -3.17 -12.35
C TRP A 22 -19.87 -2.75 -13.80
N LYS A 23 -20.91 -2.32 -14.52
CA LYS A 23 -20.76 -1.82 -15.90
C LYS A 23 -19.85 -0.61 -15.98
N GLU A 24 -20.00 0.34 -15.05
CA GLU A 24 -19.16 1.54 -15.01
C GLU A 24 -17.69 1.19 -14.76
N VAL A 25 -17.42 0.30 -13.79
CA VAL A 25 -16.08 -0.18 -13.45
C VAL A 25 -15.44 -0.88 -14.66
N GLU A 26 -16.15 -1.80 -15.30
CA GLU A 26 -15.67 -2.54 -16.48
C GLU A 26 -15.41 -1.60 -17.67
N GLN A 27 -16.27 -0.60 -17.86
CA GLN A 27 -16.11 0.41 -18.90
C GLN A 27 -14.85 1.26 -18.66
N LYS A 28 -14.63 1.75 -17.44
CA LYS A 28 -13.45 2.55 -17.08
C LYS A 28 -12.15 1.75 -17.18
N LEU A 29 -12.17 0.49 -16.72
CA LEU A 29 -11.01 -0.40 -16.76
C LEU A 29 -10.78 -1.00 -18.16
N TYR A 30 -11.68 -0.77 -19.13
CA TYR A 30 -11.63 -1.34 -20.46
C TYR A 30 -11.46 -2.88 -20.45
N CYS A 31 -12.12 -3.57 -19.51
CA CYS A 31 -12.06 -5.02 -19.40
C CYS A 31 -13.32 -5.60 -18.76
N THR A 32 -13.63 -6.85 -19.10
CA THR A 32 -14.62 -7.65 -18.37
C THR A 32 -13.95 -8.30 -17.16
N ILE A 33 -14.51 -8.07 -15.98
CA ILE A 33 -14.06 -8.67 -14.73
C ILE A 33 -14.54 -10.13 -14.68
N PRO A 34 -13.66 -11.11 -14.44
CA PRO A 34 -14.03 -12.53 -14.37
C PRO A 34 -15.13 -12.81 -13.35
N SER A 35 -16.00 -13.77 -13.64
CA SER A 35 -17.10 -14.15 -12.75
C SER A 35 -16.63 -14.63 -11.37
N CYS A 36 -15.49 -15.34 -11.28
CA CYS A 36 -14.90 -15.73 -10.00
C CYS A 36 -14.50 -14.52 -9.13
N VAL A 37 -13.95 -13.47 -9.75
CA VAL A 37 -13.64 -12.21 -9.07
C VAL A 37 -14.92 -11.48 -8.66
N LYS A 38 -15.91 -11.36 -9.55
CA LYS A 38 -17.23 -10.78 -9.22
C LYS A 38 -17.90 -11.51 -8.06
N ASN A 39 -17.88 -12.84 -8.04
CA ASN A 39 -18.48 -13.65 -6.98
C ASN A 39 -17.82 -13.40 -5.61
N PHE A 40 -16.50 -13.28 -5.59
CA PHE A 40 -15.77 -12.88 -4.38
C PHE A 40 -16.22 -11.51 -3.89
N TYR A 41 -16.19 -10.50 -4.76
CA TYR A 41 -16.52 -9.12 -4.39
C TYR A 41 -18.00 -8.92 -4.02
N ASN A 42 -18.91 -9.65 -4.65
CA ASN A 42 -20.34 -9.69 -4.28
C ASN A 42 -20.58 -10.29 -2.89
N THR A 43 -19.64 -11.09 -2.40
CA THR A 43 -19.68 -11.65 -1.03
C THR A 43 -18.94 -10.74 -0.05
N VAL A 44 -17.82 -10.17 -0.49
CA VAL A 44 -16.80 -9.47 0.29
C VAL A 44 -16.24 -8.32 -0.55
N ASN A 45 -16.85 -7.12 -0.47
CA ASN A 45 -16.32 -5.97 -1.21
C ASN A 45 -15.16 -5.32 -0.46
N GLY A 46 -13.96 -5.88 -0.64
CA GLY A 46 -12.76 -5.43 0.07
C GLY A 46 -12.76 -5.82 1.55
N GLY A 47 -11.97 -5.11 2.34
CA GLY A 47 -11.93 -5.25 3.80
C GLY A 47 -10.53 -5.53 4.34
N LEU A 48 -10.36 -5.20 5.62
CA LEU A 48 -9.14 -5.38 6.40
C LEU A 48 -9.18 -6.72 7.15
N THR A 49 -8.07 -7.46 7.18
CA THR A 49 -8.00 -8.77 7.84
C THR A 49 -7.96 -8.66 9.37
N ILE A 50 -8.88 -9.35 10.04
CA ILE A 50 -8.83 -9.58 11.49
C ILE A 50 -8.06 -10.87 11.72
N GLY A 51 -6.83 -10.82 12.22
CA GLY A 51 -6.03 -12.02 12.46
C GLY A 51 -4.85 -12.16 11.50
N ASN A 52 -4.45 -13.39 11.20
CA ASN A 52 -3.42 -13.72 10.21
C ASN A 52 -4.07 -14.50 9.06
N LEU A 53 -4.42 -13.78 7.99
CA LEU A 53 -4.85 -14.37 6.72
C LEU A 53 -3.63 -14.46 5.80
N PHE A 54 -3.21 -15.65 5.40
CA PHE A 54 -1.96 -15.82 4.66
C PHE A 54 -2.01 -16.97 3.66
N LEU A 55 -1.00 -17.05 2.79
CA LEU A 55 -0.69 -18.22 1.97
C LEU A 55 0.81 -18.51 2.02
N LEU A 56 1.18 -19.71 1.59
CA LEU A 56 2.58 -20.10 1.42
C LEU A 56 2.93 -20.11 -0.07
N ASN A 57 4.04 -19.47 -0.44
CA ASN A 57 4.61 -19.52 -1.77
C ASN A 57 6.05 -20.06 -1.66
N GLY A 58 6.21 -21.38 -1.85
CA GLY A 58 7.44 -22.06 -1.46
C GLY A 58 7.63 -21.99 0.07
N ASP A 59 8.79 -21.49 0.49
CA ASP A 59 9.13 -21.30 1.91
C ASP A 59 8.69 -19.93 2.47
N GLU A 60 8.17 -19.03 1.62
CA GLU A 60 7.76 -17.70 2.04
C GLU A 60 6.28 -17.67 2.44
N GLN A 61 6.01 -17.06 3.60
CA GLN A 61 4.65 -16.75 4.03
C GLN A 61 4.25 -15.35 3.54
N ILE A 62 3.17 -15.29 2.77
CA ILE A 62 2.58 -14.05 2.28
C ILE A 62 1.30 -13.79 3.09
N THR A 63 1.37 -12.85 4.03
CA THR A 63 0.22 -12.41 4.82
C THR A 63 -0.54 -11.30 4.08
N ILE A 64 -1.84 -11.48 3.92
CA ILE A 64 -2.78 -10.52 3.36
C ILE A 64 -3.12 -9.51 4.45
N LYS A 65 -2.99 -8.21 4.15
CA LYS A 65 -3.42 -7.12 5.04
C LYS A 65 -4.86 -6.72 4.74
N LYS A 66 -5.15 -6.47 3.46
CA LYS A 66 -6.49 -6.07 3.02
C LYS A 66 -6.76 -6.47 1.59
N PHE A 67 -8.02 -6.71 1.29
CA PHE A 67 -8.53 -6.70 -0.08
C PHE A 67 -9.00 -5.28 -0.41
N MET A 68 -8.61 -4.77 -1.57
CA MET A 68 -9.02 -3.42 -1.99
C MET A 68 -10.48 -3.46 -2.42
N PRO A 69 -11.36 -2.60 -1.87
CA PRO A 69 -12.75 -2.53 -2.32
C PRO A 69 -12.80 -1.99 -3.74
N ILE A 70 -13.83 -2.34 -4.52
CA ILE A 70 -13.79 -2.07 -5.97
C ILE A 70 -13.85 -0.59 -6.32
N LYS A 71 -14.90 0.08 -5.84
CA LYS A 71 -15.29 1.44 -6.26
C LYS A 71 -15.55 2.36 -5.08
N TYR A 72 -16.09 1.79 -4.00
CA TYR A 72 -16.44 2.52 -2.80
C TYR A 72 -15.46 2.19 -1.70
N ASN A 73 -14.94 3.22 -1.04
CA ASN A 73 -14.14 3.10 0.15
C ASN A 73 -14.56 4.23 1.10
N ALA A 74 -15.43 3.91 2.06
CA ALA A 74 -16.01 4.90 2.97
C ALA A 74 -14.94 5.60 3.82
N ASP A 75 -13.99 4.83 4.35
CA ASP A 75 -12.95 5.29 5.26
C ASP A 75 -12.02 6.31 4.59
N PHE A 76 -11.89 6.23 3.26
CA PHE A 76 -11.03 7.11 2.45
C PHE A 76 -11.82 7.95 1.45
N HIS A 77 -13.12 8.18 1.69
CA HIS A 77 -13.98 9.02 0.84
C HIS A 77 -13.91 8.70 -0.67
N ASN A 78 -13.77 7.41 -1.01
CA ASN A 78 -13.61 6.90 -2.37
C ASN A 78 -12.41 7.48 -3.13
N ALA A 79 -11.33 7.85 -2.42
CA ALA A 79 -10.09 8.26 -3.05
C ALA A 79 -9.62 7.21 -4.08
N PRO A 80 -9.18 7.61 -5.29
CA PRO A 80 -8.80 6.65 -6.33
C PRO A 80 -7.78 5.61 -5.85
N GLU A 81 -6.79 6.03 -5.06
CA GLU A 81 -5.73 5.18 -4.53
C GLU A 81 -6.18 4.14 -3.48
N SER A 82 -7.38 4.31 -2.92
CA SER A 82 -7.92 3.42 -1.89
C SER A 82 -8.89 2.36 -2.46
N THR A 83 -9.13 2.38 -3.78
CA THR A 83 -10.05 1.47 -4.49
C THR A 83 -9.32 0.66 -5.56
N MET A 84 -9.79 -0.56 -5.85
CA MET A 84 -9.24 -1.40 -6.91
C MET A 84 -9.37 -0.74 -8.28
N GLU A 85 -10.53 -0.14 -8.60
CA GLU A 85 -10.76 0.60 -9.85
C GLU A 85 -9.72 1.72 -10.01
N GLY A 86 -9.67 2.65 -9.04
CA GLY A 86 -8.83 3.84 -9.14
C GLY A 86 -7.33 3.52 -9.11
N MET A 87 -6.90 2.65 -8.19
CA MET A 87 -5.49 2.26 -8.08
C MET A 87 -5.01 1.53 -9.32
N THR A 88 -5.83 0.64 -9.89
CA THR A 88 -5.51 -0.03 -11.16
C THR A 88 -5.37 0.98 -12.30
N LEU A 89 -6.27 1.96 -12.40
CA LEU A 89 -6.19 3.02 -13.43
C LEU A 89 -4.93 3.87 -13.28
N ILE A 90 -4.56 4.24 -12.05
CA ILE A 90 -3.32 4.97 -11.77
C ILE A 90 -2.11 4.15 -12.23
N GLN A 91 -2.00 2.88 -11.82
CA GLN A 91 -0.83 2.07 -12.20
C GLN A 91 -0.75 1.81 -13.71
N ARG A 92 -1.88 1.60 -14.40
CA ARG A 92 -1.91 1.43 -15.85
C ARG A 92 -1.52 2.69 -16.61
N SER A 93 -1.96 3.88 -16.17
CA SER A 93 -1.59 5.13 -16.84
C SER A 93 -0.09 5.43 -16.75
N HIS A 94 0.58 4.90 -15.73
CA HIS A 94 2.03 4.95 -15.56
C HIS A 94 2.77 3.72 -16.10
N GLN A 95 2.07 2.76 -16.69
CA GLN A 95 2.63 1.52 -17.26
C GLN A 95 3.42 0.67 -16.25
N THR A 96 3.05 0.74 -14.97
CA THR A 96 3.71 -0.04 -13.90
C THR A 96 3.09 -1.43 -13.71
N ILE A 97 1.89 -1.65 -14.27
CA ILE A 97 1.24 -2.96 -14.41
C ILE A 97 0.71 -3.15 -15.84
N GLY A 98 0.46 -4.41 -16.22
CA GLY A 98 -0.11 -4.75 -17.53
C GLY A 98 -1.55 -4.27 -17.71
N SER A 99 -1.99 -4.11 -18.96
CA SER A 99 -3.36 -3.67 -19.31
C SER A 99 -4.46 -4.65 -18.89
N HIS A 100 -4.11 -5.87 -18.48
CA HIS A 100 -5.04 -6.90 -18.01
C HIS A 100 -4.92 -7.17 -16.51
N GLU A 101 -4.07 -6.46 -15.79
CA GLU A 101 -3.89 -6.66 -14.35
C GLU A 101 -4.90 -5.82 -13.57
N LEU A 102 -5.51 -6.40 -12.54
CA LEU A 102 -6.31 -5.70 -11.52
C LEU A 102 -5.64 -5.85 -10.16
N ILE A 103 -5.48 -4.74 -9.44
CA ILE A 103 -4.92 -4.75 -8.09
C ILE A 103 -6.02 -5.08 -7.08
N ILE A 104 -6.02 -6.29 -6.54
CA ILE A 104 -7.10 -6.80 -5.69
C ILE A 104 -6.78 -6.77 -4.19
N GLY A 105 -5.51 -6.70 -3.82
CA GLY A 105 -5.13 -6.79 -2.41
C GLY A 105 -3.74 -6.25 -2.11
N ILE A 106 -3.47 -6.13 -0.81
CA ILE A 106 -2.23 -5.60 -0.24
C ILE A 106 -1.75 -6.56 0.84
N THR A 107 -0.45 -6.84 0.87
CA THR A 107 0.18 -7.67 1.89
C THR A 107 0.54 -6.90 3.16
N ALA A 108 0.66 -7.60 4.28
CA ALA A 108 1.10 -7.03 5.56
C ALA A 108 2.63 -6.87 5.61
N GLY A 109 3.11 -5.92 6.41
CA GLY A 109 4.54 -5.61 6.53
C GLY A 109 5.03 -4.80 5.33
N ARG A 110 5.41 -5.47 4.24
CA ARG A 110 5.65 -4.79 2.96
C ARG A 110 4.33 -4.72 2.20
N PRO A 111 3.83 -3.53 1.81
CA PRO A 111 2.56 -3.38 1.12
C PRO A 111 2.74 -3.69 -0.37
N ASN A 112 3.12 -4.91 -0.69
CA ASN A 112 3.14 -5.41 -2.07
C ASN A 112 1.71 -5.47 -2.60
N ARG A 113 1.55 -5.43 -3.92
CA ARG A 113 0.23 -5.53 -4.56
C ARG A 113 -0.02 -6.96 -5.01
N ILE A 114 -1.21 -7.45 -4.76
CA ILE A 114 -1.68 -8.73 -5.30
C ILE A 114 -2.53 -8.38 -6.52
N CYS A 115 -2.12 -8.87 -7.68
CA CYS A 115 -2.77 -8.61 -8.94
C CYS A 115 -3.40 -9.88 -9.49
N VAL A 116 -4.55 -9.74 -10.14
CA VAL A 116 -5.16 -10.79 -10.95
C VAL A 116 -5.21 -10.36 -12.41
N ASN A 117 -4.77 -11.24 -13.29
CA ASN A 117 -4.87 -11.05 -14.71
C ASN A 117 -6.28 -11.43 -15.19
N VAL A 118 -7.05 -10.47 -15.71
CA VAL A 118 -8.47 -10.69 -16.07
C VAL A 118 -8.69 -11.64 -17.25
N LYS A 119 -7.65 -11.89 -18.07
CA LYS A 119 -7.76 -12.80 -19.21
C LYS A 119 -7.47 -14.24 -18.85
N THR A 120 -6.49 -14.44 -17.97
CA THR A 120 -5.97 -15.78 -17.65
C THR A 120 -6.41 -16.26 -16.26
N GLY A 121 -6.81 -15.34 -15.38
CA GLY A 121 -7.10 -15.60 -13.97
C GLY A 121 -5.84 -15.77 -13.12
N VAL A 122 -4.64 -15.72 -13.70
CA VAL A 122 -3.36 -15.84 -12.98
C VAL A 122 -3.28 -14.76 -11.91
N VAL A 123 -2.78 -15.13 -10.73
CA VAL A 123 -2.54 -14.21 -9.62
C VAL A 123 -1.04 -14.09 -9.39
N GLU A 124 -0.57 -12.86 -9.29
CA GLU A 124 0.83 -12.51 -9.09
C GLU A 124 0.98 -11.49 -7.95
N LEU A 125 2.13 -11.53 -7.29
CA LEU A 125 2.54 -10.54 -6.31
C LEU A 125 3.50 -9.55 -6.97
N TYR A 126 3.22 -8.27 -6.83
CA TYR A 126 4.02 -7.15 -7.34
C TYR A 126 4.77 -6.53 -6.16
N PRO A 127 6.06 -6.83 -5.98
CA PRO A 127 6.82 -6.36 -4.83
C PRO A 127 7.04 -4.85 -4.93
N LEU A 128 6.63 -4.10 -3.91
CA LEU A 128 6.74 -2.65 -3.90
C LEU A 128 8.19 -2.23 -3.62
N ILE A 129 8.78 -1.49 -4.55
CA ILE A 129 10.12 -0.89 -4.38
C ILE A 129 10.09 0.63 -4.31
N GLY A 130 8.99 1.27 -4.73
CA GLY A 130 8.84 2.70 -4.53
C GLY A 130 7.58 3.37 -5.06
N LEU A 131 7.63 4.69 -5.13
CA LEU A 131 6.57 5.56 -5.63
C LEU A 131 7.14 6.59 -6.60
N ASN A 132 6.57 6.71 -7.80
CA ASN A 132 6.80 7.79 -8.74
C ASN A 132 5.50 8.51 -9.09
N LYS A 133 5.39 9.74 -8.61
CA LYS A 133 4.21 10.62 -8.61
C LYS A 133 3.14 9.96 -7.75
N ASP A 134 2.06 9.55 -8.37
CA ASP A 134 0.95 8.80 -7.79
C ASP A 134 1.03 7.30 -8.10
N ALA A 135 1.99 6.84 -8.91
CA ALA A 135 2.14 5.43 -9.25
C ALA A 135 3.21 4.72 -8.43
N PHE A 136 2.94 3.48 -8.05
CA PHE A 136 3.88 2.62 -7.36
C PHE A 136 4.84 1.98 -8.38
N ILE A 137 6.09 1.81 -7.98
CA ILE A 137 7.10 1.11 -8.75
C ILE A 137 7.29 -0.27 -8.13
N PHE A 138 7.22 -1.28 -8.99
CA PHE A 138 7.31 -2.68 -8.61
C PHE A 138 8.59 -3.32 -9.14
N ASP A 139 9.13 -4.28 -8.40
CA ASP A 139 10.04 -5.27 -8.95
C ASP A 139 9.28 -6.26 -9.87
N PRO A 140 9.97 -7.14 -10.60
CA PRO A 140 9.32 -8.15 -11.42
C PRO A 140 8.26 -8.95 -10.63
N PRO A 141 7.09 -9.23 -11.23
CA PRO A 141 6.02 -9.93 -10.54
C PRO A 141 6.42 -11.37 -10.21
N ILE A 142 5.95 -11.83 -9.06
CA ILE A 142 6.16 -13.18 -8.54
C ILE A 142 4.88 -13.96 -8.73
N PHE A 143 4.94 -15.09 -9.44
CA PHE A 143 3.80 -15.98 -9.63
C PHE A 143 3.30 -16.52 -8.28
N ILE A 144 1.98 -16.48 -8.05
CA ILE A 144 1.33 -17.02 -6.86
C ILE A 144 0.44 -18.21 -7.21
N SER A 145 -0.42 -18.05 -8.22
CA SER A 145 -1.35 -19.10 -8.61
C SER A 145 -1.81 -18.97 -10.05
N SER A 146 -2.27 -20.09 -10.62
CA SER A 146 -2.74 -20.15 -12.01
C SER A 146 -4.18 -19.66 -12.20
N SER A 147 -4.94 -19.49 -11.13
CA SER A 147 -6.31 -18.97 -11.17
C SER A 147 -6.69 -18.28 -9.86
N PHE A 148 -7.65 -17.36 -9.92
CA PHE A 148 -8.15 -16.67 -8.73
C PHE A 148 -8.79 -17.65 -7.71
N ASP A 149 -9.52 -18.66 -8.17
CA ASP A 149 -10.08 -19.68 -7.28
C ASP A 149 -8.99 -20.50 -6.59
N GLN A 150 -7.89 -20.80 -7.30
CA GLN A 150 -6.72 -21.45 -6.70
C GLN A 150 -6.10 -20.57 -5.62
N PHE A 151 -5.89 -19.27 -5.90
CA PHE A 151 -5.42 -18.30 -4.90
C PHE A 151 -6.29 -18.32 -3.65
N LEU A 152 -7.62 -18.23 -3.80
CA LEU A 152 -8.54 -18.30 -2.67
C LEU A 152 -8.43 -19.64 -1.93
N SER A 153 -8.25 -20.76 -2.65
CA SER A 153 -8.08 -22.09 -2.05
C SER A 153 -6.83 -22.19 -1.18
N MET A 154 -5.75 -21.49 -1.54
CA MET A 154 -4.46 -21.47 -0.85
C MET A 154 -4.46 -20.64 0.43
N LEU A 155 -5.41 -19.72 0.58
CA LEU A 155 -5.53 -18.91 1.80
C LEU A 155 -5.79 -19.80 3.02
N LYS A 156 -5.06 -19.49 4.08
CA LYS A 156 -5.16 -20.05 5.43
C LYS A 156 -5.44 -18.91 6.40
N TYR A 157 -6.20 -19.22 7.44
CA TYR A 157 -6.55 -18.27 8.47
C TYR A 157 -6.15 -18.82 9.82
N GLU A 158 -5.41 -18.00 10.56
CA GLU A 158 -5.15 -18.19 11.97
C GLU A 158 -5.71 -16.97 12.71
N PRO A 159 -6.58 -17.18 13.72
CA PRO A 159 -6.98 -16.08 14.58
C PRO A 159 -5.70 -15.52 15.23
N LYS A 160 -5.60 -14.19 15.33
CA LYS A 160 -4.58 -13.59 16.19
C LYS A 160 -4.84 -14.11 17.59
N GLU A 161 -3.93 -14.90 18.15
CA GLU A 161 -3.93 -15.14 19.60
C GLU A 161 -3.91 -13.78 20.31
N SER A 162 -4.41 -13.72 21.54
CA SER A 162 -4.45 -12.53 22.41
C SER A 162 -3.05 -11.98 22.80
N ASP A 163 -2.06 -12.24 21.96
CA ASP A 163 -0.66 -11.83 22.00
C ASP A 163 -0.42 -10.53 21.21
N ASP A 164 -1.47 -9.72 21.05
CA ASP A 164 -1.34 -8.32 20.62
C ASP A 164 -0.33 -7.56 21.50
N ASN A 165 -0.18 -7.97 22.77
CA ASN A 165 0.85 -7.45 23.67
C ASN A 165 2.27 -7.91 23.35
N LEU A 166 2.46 -9.08 22.73
CA LEU A 166 3.77 -9.65 22.39
C LEU A 166 4.26 -9.14 21.03
N ILE A 167 3.38 -9.07 20.03
CA ILE A 167 3.69 -8.47 18.72
C ILE A 167 3.78 -6.94 18.83
N ARG A 168 2.93 -6.27 19.63
CA ARG A 168 3.19 -4.86 20.00
C ARG A 168 4.51 -4.74 20.74
N LYS A 169 4.90 -5.63 21.65
CA LYS A 169 6.21 -5.55 22.34
C LYS A 169 7.41 -5.79 21.42
N GLU A 170 7.30 -6.59 20.37
CA GLU A 170 8.35 -6.76 19.37
C GLU A 170 8.40 -5.59 18.38
N ARG A 171 7.25 -4.99 18.04
CA ARG A 171 7.13 -3.82 17.15
C ARG A 171 7.31 -2.46 17.86
N THR A 172 7.18 -2.44 19.18
CA THR A 172 7.63 -1.39 20.11
C THR A 172 8.89 -1.83 20.86
N SER A 173 9.62 -2.81 20.31
CA SER A 173 10.78 -3.40 20.98
C SER A 173 11.78 -2.33 21.39
N LYS A 174 12.55 -2.65 22.44
CA LYS A 174 13.74 -1.86 22.81
C LYS A 174 14.80 -1.85 21.69
N GLU A 175 14.54 -2.48 20.53
CA GLU A 175 15.41 -2.36 19.37
C GLU A 175 15.39 -0.92 18.85
N LYS A 176 16.59 -0.43 18.53
CA LYS A 176 16.76 0.91 18.00
C LYS A 176 16.25 0.93 16.56
N LEU A 177 15.36 1.87 16.23
CA LEU A 177 14.94 2.15 14.84
C LEU A 177 16.15 2.18 13.90
N LYS A 178 16.13 1.30 12.89
CA LYS A 178 17.08 1.24 11.79
C LYS A 178 16.36 1.57 10.50
N ILE A 179 17.06 2.27 9.61
CA ILE A 179 16.59 2.56 8.26
C ILE A 179 17.41 1.72 7.30
N GLU A 180 16.73 0.80 6.63
CA GLU A 180 17.26 0.03 5.52
C GLU A 180 17.18 0.86 4.24
N THR A 181 18.04 0.52 3.27
CA THR A 181 17.99 1.09 1.91
C THR A 181 17.94 2.63 1.84
N SER A 182 18.66 3.33 2.72
CA SER A 182 18.69 4.80 2.72
C SER A 182 19.37 5.38 1.48
N ALA A 183 18.88 6.54 1.00
CA ALA A 183 19.47 7.19 -0.16
C ALA A 183 20.84 7.80 0.16
N LYS A 184 21.49 8.32 -0.87
CA LYS A 184 22.74 9.07 -0.72
C LYS A 184 22.56 10.17 0.35
N LYS A 185 23.52 10.26 1.28
CA LYS A 185 23.51 11.29 2.34
C LYS A 185 23.51 12.69 1.74
N LEU A 186 22.82 13.60 2.42
CA LEU A 186 22.71 15.01 2.05
C LEU A 186 23.97 15.77 2.48
N SER A 187 24.43 16.69 1.64
CA SER A 187 25.40 17.71 2.04
C SER A 187 24.71 18.91 2.73
N SER A 188 25.51 19.82 3.27
CA SER A 188 24.99 21.08 3.81
C SER A 188 24.34 21.95 2.72
N GLU A 189 24.89 21.92 1.51
CA GLU A 189 24.35 22.62 0.33
C GLU A 189 23.01 22.00 -0.11
N ASP A 190 22.92 20.66 -0.14
CA ASP A 190 21.66 19.96 -0.44
C ASP A 190 20.53 20.39 0.51
N TRP A 191 20.86 20.58 1.80
CA TRP A 191 19.90 21.04 2.80
C TRP A 191 19.47 22.50 2.60
N LEU A 192 20.42 23.39 2.31
CA LEU A 192 20.11 24.80 2.05
C LEU A 192 19.23 24.96 0.80
N GLU A 193 19.48 24.14 -0.22
CA GLU A 193 18.66 24.11 -1.42
C GLU A 193 17.24 23.61 -1.10
N PHE A 194 17.10 22.54 -0.32
CA PHE A 194 15.80 22.02 0.11
C PHE A 194 14.97 23.06 0.89
N GLU A 195 15.56 23.73 1.89
CA GLU A 195 14.86 24.76 2.67
C GLU A 195 14.46 25.96 1.79
N LYS A 196 15.30 26.33 0.82
CA LYS A 196 15.01 27.40 -0.14
C LYS A 196 13.85 27.03 -1.07
N ASN A 197 13.85 25.80 -1.60
CA ASN A 197 12.87 25.34 -2.57
C ASN A 197 11.50 25.12 -1.92
N THR A 198 11.47 24.48 -0.75
CA THR A 198 10.22 24.11 -0.08
C THR A 198 9.70 25.20 0.86
N LYS A 199 10.57 26.14 1.28
CA LYS A 199 10.30 27.17 2.30
C LYS A 199 10.00 26.62 3.69
N PHE A 200 10.18 25.32 3.91
CA PHE A 200 10.01 24.70 5.23
C PHE A 200 11.28 24.85 6.07
N LYS A 201 11.09 25.10 7.36
CA LYS A 201 12.13 24.93 8.38
C LYS A 201 11.79 23.69 9.20
N LEU A 202 12.46 22.59 8.90
CA LEU A 202 12.17 21.33 9.58
C LEU A 202 12.63 21.37 11.04
N PRO A 203 11.89 20.73 11.96
CA PRO A 203 12.33 20.57 13.34
C PRO A 203 13.73 19.95 13.39
N THR A 204 14.56 20.38 14.35
CA THR A 204 15.95 19.91 14.50
C THR A 204 16.06 18.39 14.56
N THR A 205 15.11 17.73 15.22
CA THR A 205 15.02 16.26 15.29
C THR A 205 14.84 15.62 13.92
N MET A 206 13.92 16.14 13.10
CA MET A 206 13.68 15.68 11.72
C MET A 206 14.88 15.95 10.82
N LYS A 207 15.51 17.13 10.93
CA LYS A 207 16.75 17.45 10.22
C LYS A 207 17.86 16.45 10.53
N ASN A 208 18.09 16.16 11.81
CA ASN A 208 19.11 15.20 12.23
C ASN A 208 18.81 13.78 11.73
N PHE A 209 17.53 13.39 11.68
CA PHE A 209 17.11 12.14 11.06
C PHE A 209 17.53 12.07 9.58
N TYR A 210 17.20 13.09 8.78
CA TYR A 210 17.49 13.11 7.34
C TYR A 210 18.98 13.26 6.98
N LEU A 211 19.76 13.95 7.82
CA LEU A 211 21.23 14.00 7.67
C LEU A 211 21.87 12.63 7.90
N LYS A 212 21.29 11.81 8.78
CA LYS A 212 21.76 10.46 9.06
C LYS A 212 21.23 9.44 8.05
N ASN A 213 19.94 9.52 7.74
CA ASN A 213 19.20 8.60 6.87
C ASN A 213 18.36 9.45 5.89
N ASN A 214 18.81 9.59 4.65
CA ASN A 214 18.08 10.34 3.63
C ASN A 214 16.94 9.49 3.06
N GLY A 215 15.85 9.35 3.82
CA GLY A 215 14.77 8.40 3.52
C GLY A 215 15.20 6.94 3.73
N GLY A 216 14.35 6.02 3.27
CA GLY A 216 14.56 4.56 3.33
C GLY A 216 13.44 3.83 4.06
N MET A 217 13.57 2.51 4.15
CA MET A 217 12.55 1.63 4.76
C MET A 217 12.89 1.39 6.23
N PRO A 218 12.00 1.70 7.19
CA PRO A 218 12.26 1.38 8.58
C PRO A 218 12.10 -0.12 8.84
N ASN A 219 12.97 -0.68 9.69
CA ASN A 219 12.79 -2.05 10.20
C ASN A 219 11.61 -2.16 11.17
N LEU A 220 11.28 -1.05 11.85
CA LEU A 220 10.13 -0.88 12.73
C LEU A 220 9.19 0.13 12.08
N ASN A 221 8.12 -0.38 11.47
CA ASN A 221 7.19 0.43 10.69
C ASN A 221 5.96 0.89 11.46
N PHE A 222 5.73 0.45 12.71
CA PHE A 222 4.57 0.85 13.52
C PHE A 222 4.82 2.13 14.34
N PHE A 223 3.92 3.09 14.23
CA PHE A 223 3.94 4.35 14.93
C PHE A 223 2.59 4.61 15.58
N SER A 224 2.54 4.66 16.92
CA SER A 224 1.35 5.06 17.65
C SER A 224 1.29 6.59 17.71
N PRO A 225 0.20 7.21 17.24
CA PRO A 225 -0.04 8.63 17.44
C PRO A 225 -0.05 9.00 18.93
N GLN A 226 0.21 10.28 19.24
CA GLN A 226 0.05 10.80 20.60
C GLN A 226 -1.43 11.01 20.96
N ASP A 227 -2.28 11.09 19.94
CA ASP A 227 -3.72 11.21 20.08
C ASP A 227 -4.32 9.80 20.17
N GLU A 228 -5.02 9.52 21.27
CA GLU A 228 -5.61 8.21 21.55
C GLU A 228 -6.78 7.88 20.61
N ASP A 229 -7.38 8.89 19.97
CA ASP A 229 -8.47 8.73 19.01
C ASP A 229 -7.97 8.43 17.59
N MET A 230 -6.65 8.45 17.35
CA MET A 230 -6.08 8.15 16.04
C MET A 230 -5.55 6.72 15.93
N ASP A 231 -5.85 6.11 14.78
CA ASP A 231 -5.35 4.78 14.44
C ASP A 231 -3.82 4.74 14.35
N GLU A 232 -3.26 3.57 14.70
CA GLU A 232 -1.84 3.31 14.53
C GLU A 232 -1.42 3.44 13.06
N VAL A 233 -0.30 4.13 12.82
CA VAL A 233 0.23 4.37 11.46
C VAL A 233 1.39 3.43 11.18
N GLU A 234 1.34 2.72 10.06
CA GLU A 234 2.41 1.83 9.63
C GLU A 234 3.24 2.49 8.49
N ILE A 235 4.31 3.23 8.83
CA ILE A 235 5.19 3.89 7.84
C ILE A 235 6.05 2.85 7.12
N ASN A 236 5.79 2.64 5.84
CA ASN A 236 6.55 1.72 5.00
C ASN A 236 7.83 2.34 4.44
N ILE A 237 7.79 3.60 4.03
CA ILE A 237 8.94 4.28 3.40
C ILE A 237 9.01 5.72 3.90
N PHE A 238 10.18 6.16 4.37
CA PHE A 238 10.50 7.58 4.46
C PHE A 238 11.00 8.07 3.11
N LEU A 239 10.39 9.12 2.56
CA LEU A 239 10.76 9.68 1.26
C LEU A 239 12.13 10.37 1.37
N PRO A 240 13.07 10.15 0.42
CA PRO A 240 14.32 10.89 0.41
C PRO A 240 14.09 12.39 0.13
N ILE A 241 14.98 13.27 0.58
CA ILE A 241 14.84 14.71 0.33
C ILE A 241 15.21 15.10 -1.10
N LYS A 242 16.33 14.59 -1.62
CA LYS A 242 16.90 15.05 -2.91
C LYS A 242 17.37 13.94 -3.84
N TYR A 243 18.04 12.93 -3.30
CA TYR A 243 18.52 11.81 -4.10
C TYR A 243 17.46 10.71 -4.08
N PRO A 244 16.78 10.42 -5.20
CA PRO A 244 15.73 9.40 -5.22
C PRO A 244 16.34 8.03 -4.92
N LEU A 245 15.58 7.20 -4.20
CA LEU A 245 15.83 5.77 -4.18
C LEU A 245 15.26 5.18 -5.48
N LYS A 246 15.72 3.99 -5.88
CA LYS A 246 15.27 3.38 -7.14
C LYS A 246 13.74 3.28 -7.14
N GLY A 247 13.11 4.11 -7.97
CA GLY A 247 11.67 4.18 -8.08
C GLY A 247 10.92 4.87 -6.94
N ILE A 248 11.59 5.57 -6.02
CA ILE A 248 10.96 6.40 -4.97
C ILE A 248 11.27 7.87 -5.23
N GLN A 249 10.23 8.68 -5.35
CA GLN A 249 10.31 10.13 -5.48
C GLN A 249 10.83 10.80 -4.22
N THR A 250 11.37 11.98 -4.42
CA THR A 250 11.79 12.80 -3.30
C THR A 250 10.64 13.55 -2.66
N ILE A 251 10.82 13.99 -1.42
CA ILE A 251 9.91 14.92 -0.75
C ILE A 251 9.63 16.13 -1.65
N GLU A 252 10.65 16.72 -2.27
CA GLU A 252 10.46 17.88 -3.13
C GLU A 252 9.55 17.58 -4.34
N GLU A 253 9.74 16.43 -4.97
CA GLU A 253 8.95 15.98 -6.13
C GLU A 253 7.51 15.66 -5.72
N THR A 254 7.33 14.91 -4.64
CA THR A 254 6.01 14.54 -4.10
C THR A 254 5.25 15.78 -3.64
N SER A 255 5.89 16.69 -2.89
CA SER A 255 5.31 17.97 -2.49
C SER A 255 4.83 18.78 -3.69
N ARG A 256 5.68 18.98 -4.70
CA ARG A 256 5.32 19.75 -5.89
C ARG A 256 4.10 19.16 -6.58
N SER A 257 4.10 17.84 -6.79
CA SER A 257 2.99 17.11 -7.42
C SER A 257 1.67 17.28 -6.65
N LEU A 258 1.68 17.08 -5.33
CA LEU A 258 0.46 17.17 -4.51
C LEU A 258 -0.05 18.61 -4.38
N TRP A 259 0.83 19.60 -4.31
CA TRP A 259 0.45 21.01 -4.26
C TRP A 259 -0.12 21.53 -5.58
N GLU A 260 0.46 21.14 -6.73
CA GLU A 260 -0.04 21.52 -8.06
C GLU A 260 -1.45 20.98 -8.31
N ARG A 261 -1.77 19.83 -7.72
CA ARG A 261 -3.09 19.19 -7.79
C ARG A 261 -4.05 19.65 -6.69
N ASN A 262 -3.65 20.58 -5.82
CA ASN A 262 -4.40 21.03 -4.63
C ASN A 262 -4.85 19.87 -3.71
N MET A 263 -4.09 18.76 -3.66
CA MET A 263 -4.44 17.61 -2.82
C MET A 263 -4.07 17.82 -1.35
N ILE A 264 -3.04 18.62 -1.09
CA ILE A 264 -2.64 19.02 0.27
C ILE A 264 -2.30 20.51 0.29
N SER A 265 -2.46 21.16 1.44
CA SER A 265 -2.03 22.56 1.60
C SER A 265 -0.51 22.68 1.47
N LYS A 266 -0.04 23.82 0.92
CA LYS A 266 1.39 24.18 0.84
C LYS A 266 2.06 24.34 2.20
N SER A 267 1.28 24.32 3.28
CA SER A 267 1.75 24.29 4.66
C SER A 267 2.09 22.88 5.17
N PHE A 268 1.77 21.82 4.42
CA PHE A 268 2.09 20.44 4.76
C PHE A 268 3.18 19.86 3.86
N LEU A 269 4.06 19.06 4.47
CA LEU A 269 5.17 18.39 3.82
C LEU A 269 4.98 16.86 3.89
N PRO A 270 4.65 16.18 2.77
CA PRO A 270 4.57 14.73 2.71
C PRO A 270 6.00 14.15 2.83
N PHE A 271 6.25 13.35 3.87
CA PHE A 271 7.60 12.84 4.16
C PHE A 271 7.68 11.32 4.24
N ALA A 272 6.55 10.63 4.17
CA ALA A 272 6.46 9.19 4.32
C ALA A 272 5.31 8.60 3.50
N ILE A 273 5.43 7.33 3.18
CA ILE A 273 4.38 6.48 2.60
C ILE A 273 4.04 5.44 3.66
N ASP A 274 2.77 5.35 4.02
CA ASP A 274 2.28 4.31 4.92
C ASP A 274 2.09 2.97 4.18
N SER A 275 1.60 1.97 4.90
CA SER A 275 1.36 0.63 4.35
C SER A 275 -0.04 0.46 3.75
N GLY A 276 -0.81 1.55 3.59
CA GLY A 276 -2.19 1.55 3.11
C GLY A 276 -3.20 1.03 4.11
#